data_AF-A0A537WEA5-F1
#
_entry.id   AF-A0A537WEA5-F1
#
_cell.length_a   1.000
_cell.length_b   1.000
_cell.length_c   1.000
_cell.angle_alpha   90.00
_cell.angle_beta   90.00
_cell.angle_gamma   90.00
#
_symmetry.space_group_name_H-M   'P 1'
#
loop_
_entity.id
_entity.type
_entity.pdbx_description
1 polymer ?
#
loop_
_entity_poly.entity_id
_entity_poly.type
_entity_poly.pdbx_seq_one_letter_code
_entity_poly.pdbx_strand_id
1 'polypeptide(L)'
;MRLLAAAFVAVAGLALTQPGRALAEVQTLVFDSAPVTIGPYGVARDVQLAPSPRVDGYVVGFKASLVDVLGNPVPHTDVMLHHLVFAKLGVADATCASVTGLDGRPSPLPAQRFYAEGEEHFSLSLPAGYGYPNRAADSWGLLYMLMNHHASTSTVQVRYTVQYAVGETRTGVKPVWLDVRNCRADPIFNVPGTGGAGSTYAQHADWVAPESGVIVAGGAHIHGGGLSVDVTDPKCGSVFTSYPIWGGIEPRPVMHEPGPVAMTGFSDAAGRPVQAGDTLRITATYDNSRPHVRVMGIAILYFAPRPVTSCSAYPSPRPEPTSPDLVTVALLKQPAGPMRRVSSTWVGDYAFGAQRVTIPRGTRFTWRFVGSTAHDVTLATGPVGFASPSLRRGSYSFRFTRPGTYRLFCSLHPARMTQIVRVR
;
A
#
# COMPACT_ATOMS: atom_id res chain seq x y z
N MET A 1 37.67 82.45 3.63
CA MET A 1 37.90 81.31 4.54
C MET A 1 37.17 80.09 3.97
N ARG A 2 37.89 79.14 3.34
CA ARG A 2 37.53 77.72 3.07
C ARG A 2 36.20 77.45 2.29
N LEU A 3 36.05 76.55 1.33
CA LEU A 3 36.80 75.40 0.83
C LEU A 3 36.14 74.95 -0.50
N LEU A 4 36.91 74.24 -1.32
CA LEU A 4 36.53 73.55 -2.55
C LEU A 4 35.36 72.56 -2.36
N ALA A 5 34.49 72.43 -3.37
CA ALA A 5 33.59 71.30 -3.53
C ALA A 5 34.00 70.48 -4.77
N ALA A 6 34.34 69.22 -4.51
CA ALA A 6 34.93 68.28 -5.44
C ALA A 6 33.91 67.65 -6.41
N ALA A 7 34.38 67.38 -7.63
CA ALA A 7 33.69 66.60 -8.64
C ALA A 7 33.60 65.12 -8.25
N PHE A 8 32.42 64.51 -8.43
CA PHE A 8 32.23 63.07 -8.43
C PHE A 8 31.78 62.63 -9.82
N VAL A 9 32.65 61.90 -10.52
CA VAL A 9 32.33 61.22 -11.78
C VAL A 9 31.72 59.86 -11.43
N ALA A 10 30.46 59.65 -11.80
CA ALA A 10 29.80 58.35 -11.69
C ALA A 10 30.16 57.48 -12.90
N VAL A 11 30.92 56.41 -12.68
CA VAL A 11 31.14 55.35 -13.67
C VAL A 11 29.99 54.35 -13.56
N ALA A 12 29.10 54.34 -14.55
CA ALA A 12 28.06 53.33 -14.67
C ALA A 12 28.65 52.05 -15.29
N GLY A 13 28.86 51.02 -14.46
CA GLY A 13 29.19 49.67 -14.94
C GLY A 13 27.93 48.94 -15.38
N LEU A 14 27.84 48.61 -16.68
CA LEU A 14 26.85 47.64 -17.17
C LEU A 14 27.18 46.25 -16.60
N ALA A 15 26.38 45.78 -15.66
CA ALA A 15 26.36 44.37 -15.27
C ALA A 15 25.59 43.59 -16.35
N LEU A 16 26.34 42.90 -17.22
CA LEU A 16 25.80 41.88 -18.11
C LEU A 16 25.29 40.72 -17.26
N THR A 17 23.97 40.59 -17.14
CA THR A 17 23.32 39.42 -16.53
C THR A 17 23.43 38.22 -17.48
N GLN A 18 24.45 37.39 -17.28
CA GLN A 18 24.43 36.06 -17.88
C GLN A 18 23.35 35.22 -17.17
N PRO A 19 22.45 34.54 -17.90
CA PRO A 19 21.56 33.56 -17.28
C PRO A 19 22.44 32.45 -16.70
N GLY A 20 22.42 32.31 -15.37
CA GLY A 20 23.12 31.23 -14.68
C GLY A 20 22.69 29.90 -15.27
N ARG A 21 23.65 29.11 -15.78
CA ARG A 21 23.39 27.71 -16.11
C ARG A 21 22.97 27.03 -14.82
N ALA A 22 21.69 26.66 -14.70
CA ALA A 22 21.24 25.82 -13.60
C ALA A 22 22.07 24.53 -13.64
N LEU A 23 22.86 24.30 -12.58
CA LEU A 23 23.66 23.09 -12.46
C LEU A 23 22.71 21.90 -12.27
N ALA A 24 23.03 20.77 -12.89
CA ALA A 24 22.37 19.51 -12.60
C ALA A 24 22.51 19.21 -11.10
N GLU A 25 21.40 19.08 -10.40
CA GLU A 25 21.38 18.93 -8.94
C GLU A 25 20.26 17.96 -8.53
N VAL A 26 20.59 17.05 -7.61
CA VAL A 26 19.59 16.26 -6.89
C VAL A 26 19.31 16.97 -5.57
N GLN A 27 18.07 17.43 -5.42
CA GLN A 27 17.59 18.15 -4.25
C GLN A 27 16.80 17.21 -3.35
N THR A 28 16.87 17.44 -2.03
CA THR A 28 15.97 16.79 -1.08
C THR A 28 14.78 17.70 -0.81
N LEU A 29 13.60 17.28 -1.27
CA LEU A 29 12.34 17.98 -1.01
C LEU A 29 11.56 17.24 0.08
N VAL A 30 11.00 17.99 1.03
CA VAL A 30 10.17 17.44 2.11
C VAL A 30 8.79 18.06 2.03
N PHE A 31 7.76 17.22 2.07
CA PHE A 31 6.37 17.62 2.01
C PHE A 31 5.57 16.95 3.11
N ASP A 32 4.52 17.62 3.55
CA ASP A 32 3.53 17.09 4.50
C ASP A 32 2.15 17.07 3.86
N SER A 33 1.40 15.99 4.05
CA SER A 33 0.00 15.90 3.64
C SER A 33 -0.90 16.80 4.49
N ALA A 34 -2.17 16.94 4.09
CA ALA A 34 -3.18 17.45 5.04
C ALA A 34 -3.27 16.52 6.27
N PRO A 35 -3.61 17.06 7.47
CA PRO A 35 -3.74 16.27 8.68
C PRO A 35 -4.86 15.22 8.59
N VAL A 36 -4.60 14.06 9.18
CA VAL A 36 -5.53 12.95 9.31
C VAL A 36 -5.82 12.71 10.79
N THR A 37 -7.08 12.81 11.19
CA THR A 37 -7.53 12.52 12.55
C THR A 37 -8.12 11.13 12.64
N ILE A 38 -7.66 10.36 13.63
CA ILE A 38 -8.00 8.95 13.81
C ILE A 38 -8.49 8.75 15.24
N GLY A 39 -9.70 8.22 15.39
CA GLY A 39 -10.24 7.92 16.72
C GLY A 39 -9.44 6.83 17.46
N PRO A 40 -9.71 6.64 18.76
CA PRO A 40 -9.07 5.59 19.58
C PRO A 40 -9.20 4.21 18.94
N TYR A 41 -8.08 3.48 18.83
CA TYR A 41 -8.03 2.13 18.24
C TYR A 41 -8.76 2.05 16.88
N GLY A 42 -8.67 3.14 16.11
CA GLY A 42 -9.41 3.35 14.88
C GLY A 42 -8.52 3.21 13.66
N VAL A 43 -9.17 3.03 12.51
CA VAL A 43 -8.51 3.01 11.21
C VAL A 43 -9.08 4.15 10.37
N ALA A 44 -8.21 5.04 9.90
CA ALA A 44 -8.56 6.05 8.91
C ALA A 44 -8.10 5.58 7.54
N ARG A 45 -9.03 5.52 6.58
CA ARG A 45 -8.74 5.09 5.22
C ARG A 45 -9.49 5.97 4.23
N ASP A 46 -8.76 6.77 3.46
CA ASP A 46 -9.35 7.70 2.50
C ASP A 46 -8.32 8.11 1.42
N VAL A 47 -8.72 9.03 0.55
CA VAL A 47 -7.89 9.69 -0.46
C VAL A 47 -7.84 11.19 -0.23
N GLN A 48 -6.70 11.81 -0.52
CA GLN A 48 -6.53 13.28 -0.48
C GLN A 48 -5.54 13.75 -1.55
N LEU A 49 -5.52 15.06 -1.82
CA LEU A 49 -4.45 15.65 -2.62
C LEU A 49 -3.15 15.68 -1.82
N ALA A 50 -2.04 15.50 -2.52
CA ALA A 50 -0.70 15.58 -1.95
C ALA A 50 0.11 16.69 -2.63
N PRO A 51 0.88 17.50 -1.88
CA PRO A 51 1.84 18.42 -2.47
C PRO A 51 2.79 17.72 -3.47
N SER A 52 3.08 18.39 -4.57
CA SER A 52 4.02 17.90 -5.60
C SER A 52 5.09 18.95 -5.89
N PRO A 53 6.26 18.54 -6.41
CA PRO A 53 7.28 19.48 -6.87
C PRO A 53 6.71 20.47 -7.91
N ARG A 54 7.00 21.76 -7.72
CA ARG A 54 6.53 22.87 -8.58
C ARG A 54 7.54 23.29 -9.64
N VAL A 55 8.48 22.40 -9.96
CA VAL A 55 9.49 22.57 -11.00
C VAL A 55 9.61 21.28 -11.79
N ASP A 56 9.84 21.39 -13.10
CA ASP A 56 10.06 20.25 -13.97
C ASP A 56 11.33 19.49 -13.56
N GLY A 57 11.26 18.17 -13.55
CA GLY A 57 12.37 17.33 -13.12
C GLY A 57 11.99 15.86 -13.01
N TYR A 58 12.72 15.14 -12.16
CA TYR A 58 12.52 13.70 -11.98
C TYR A 58 12.57 13.32 -10.50
N VAL A 59 11.60 12.52 -10.06
CA VAL A 59 11.71 11.78 -8.80
C VAL A 59 12.74 10.68 -9.00
N VAL A 60 13.81 10.67 -8.20
CA VAL A 60 14.87 9.65 -8.23
C VAL A 60 14.93 8.83 -6.95
N GLY A 61 14.26 9.29 -5.89
CA GLY A 61 14.05 8.53 -4.67
C GLY A 61 12.87 9.08 -3.89
N PHE A 62 12.25 8.21 -3.09
CA PHE A 62 11.02 8.54 -2.35
C PHE A 62 10.94 7.68 -1.10
N LYS A 63 10.61 8.31 0.03
CA LYS A 63 10.23 7.60 1.28
C LYS A 63 9.14 8.37 2.00
N ALA A 64 8.32 7.67 2.79
CA ALA A 64 7.32 8.30 3.63
C ALA A 64 7.51 7.93 5.12
N SER A 65 6.93 8.74 5.99
CA SER A 65 6.82 8.48 7.42
C SER A 65 5.62 9.25 7.98
N LEU A 66 5.31 9.03 9.25
CA LEU A 66 4.30 9.81 9.96
C LEU A 66 4.94 10.83 10.89
N VAL A 67 4.32 12.00 10.95
CA VAL A 67 4.65 13.05 11.92
C VAL A 67 3.38 13.56 12.61
N ASP A 68 3.52 14.10 13.82
CA ASP A 68 2.44 14.83 14.46
C ASP A 68 2.28 16.24 13.83
N VAL A 69 1.28 16.99 14.30
CA VAL A 69 1.01 18.36 13.80
C VAL A 69 2.12 19.39 14.14
N LEU A 70 3.07 19.03 15.00
CA LEU A 70 4.25 19.83 15.32
C LEU A 70 5.47 19.41 14.49
N GLY A 71 5.33 18.36 13.66
CA GLY A 71 6.38 17.81 12.81
C GLY A 71 7.29 16.80 13.49
N ASN A 72 6.97 16.33 14.71
CA ASN A 72 7.74 15.29 15.39
C ASN A 72 7.45 13.91 14.78
N PRO A 73 8.45 13.03 14.61
CA PRO A 73 8.21 11.67 14.13
C PRO A 73 7.24 10.89 15.03
N VAL A 74 6.30 10.19 14.41
CA VAL A 74 5.37 9.30 15.10
C VAL A 74 5.81 7.85 14.86
N PRO A 75 6.13 7.09 15.91
CA PRO A 75 6.48 5.68 15.80
C PRO A 75 5.34 4.84 15.21
N HIS A 76 5.66 3.79 14.46
CA HIS A 76 4.68 2.86 13.90
C HIS A 76 3.89 2.11 14.99
N THR A 77 4.45 1.99 16.20
CA THR A 77 3.78 1.42 17.37
C THR A 77 2.67 2.30 17.94
N ASP A 78 2.67 3.60 17.61
CA ASP A 78 1.70 4.58 18.08
C ASP A 78 0.60 4.79 17.03
N VAL A 79 1.01 5.25 15.86
CA VAL A 79 0.15 5.30 14.68
C VAL A 79 0.88 4.56 13.57
N MET A 80 0.30 3.47 13.13
CA MET A 80 0.86 2.65 12.07
C MET A 80 0.46 3.21 10.71
N LEU A 81 1.45 3.38 9.84
CA LEU A 81 1.25 3.46 8.41
C LEU A 81 1.02 2.04 7.92
N HIS A 82 -0.24 1.69 7.66
CA HIS A 82 -0.59 0.35 7.21
C HIS A 82 -0.41 0.23 5.70
N HIS A 83 -0.99 1.16 4.93
CA HIS A 83 -0.70 1.33 3.50
C HIS A 83 -0.72 2.81 3.09
N LEU A 84 0.08 3.15 2.08
CA LEU A 84 0.03 4.41 1.36
C LEU A 84 0.22 4.14 -0.13
N VAL A 85 -0.45 4.92 -0.98
CA VAL A 85 -0.22 4.92 -2.43
C VAL A 85 -0.25 6.35 -2.94
N PHE A 86 0.83 6.78 -3.59
CA PHE A 86 0.85 8.02 -4.37
C PHE A 86 0.54 7.73 -5.83
N ALA A 87 -0.32 8.59 -6.40
CA ALA A 87 -0.66 8.55 -7.80
C ALA A 87 -0.56 9.94 -8.45
N LYS A 88 -0.13 9.99 -9.70
CA LYS A 88 -0.19 11.19 -10.52
C LYS A 88 -1.56 11.26 -11.19
N LEU A 89 -2.30 12.32 -10.89
CA LEU A 89 -3.67 12.51 -11.34
C LEU A 89 -3.71 13.01 -12.79
N GLY A 90 -4.69 12.53 -13.56
CA GLY A 90 -4.82 12.85 -14.99
C GLY A 90 -3.88 12.06 -15.91
N VAL A 91 -3.09 11.14 -15.36
CA VAL A 91 -2.16 10.29 -16.11
C VAL A 91 -2.61 8.83 -16.04
N ALA A 92 -2.52 8.11 -17.16
CA ALA A 92 -2.95 6.72 -17.25
C ALA A 92 -2.01 5.77 -16.49
N ASP A 93 -2.61 4.80 -15.80
CA ASP A 93 -1.90 3.70 -15.15
C ASP A 93 -1.63 2.58 -16.17
N ALA A 94 -0.41 2.07 -16.22
CA ALA A 94 0.01 1.08 -17.21
C ALA A 94 -0.74 -0.27 -17.12
N THR A 95 -1.39 -0.52 -15.99
CA THR A 95 -1.97 -1.82 -15.66
C THR A 95 -3.46 -1.75 -15.41
N CYS A 96 -4.03 -0.54 -15.40
CA CYS A 96 -5.41 -0.32 -15.04
C CYS A 96 -6.02 0.89 -15.75
N ALA A 97 -7.07 0.68 -16.54
CA ALA A 97 -7.78 1.77 -17.19
C ALA A 97 -8.59 2.65 -16.21
N SER A 98 -9.13 2.05 -15.14
CA SER A 98 -9.88 2.76 -14.09
C SER A 98 -9.80 2.03 -12.76
N VAL A 99 -9.37 2.72 -11.71
CA VAL A 99 -9.31 2.18 -10.35
C VAL A 99 -10.68 2.31 -9.68
N THR A 100 -11.22 1.21 -9.17
CA THR A 100 -12.43 1.24 -8.33
C THR A 100 -12.07 1.74 -6.94
N GLY A 101 -12.65 2.87 -6.53
CA GLY A 101 -12.45 3.51 -5.23
C GLY A 101 -13.05 2.74 -4.05
N LEU A 102 -12.80 3.25 -2.84
CA LEU A 102 -13.26 2.67 -1.57
C LEU A 102 -14.79 2.69 -1.41
N ASP A 103 -15.48 3.53 -2.17
CA ASP A 103 -16.94 3.59 -2.26
C ASP A 103 -17.54 2.62 -3.30
N GLY A 104 -16.69 1.84 -3.98
CA GLY A 104 -17.08 0.91 -5.03
C GLY A 104 -17.32 1.53 -6.40
N ARG A 105 -17.03 2.83 -6.58
CA ARG A 105 -17.20 3.54 -7.85
C ARG A 105 -15.86 3.68 -8.58
N PRO A 106 -15.84 3.68 -9.92
CA PRO A 106 -14.62 3.97 -10.67
C PRO A 106 -14.12 5.38 -10.37
N SER A 107 -12.80 5.56 -10.32
CA SER A 107 -12.15 6.87 -10.21
C SER A 107 -12.62 7.78 -11.35
N PRO A 108 -12.98 9.05 -11.06
CA PRO A 108 -13.48 9.97 -12.08
C PRO A 108 -12.39 10.43 -13.06
N LEU A 109 -11.12 10.26 -12.69
CA LEU A 109 -9.97 10.63 -13.52
C LEU A 109 -8.95 9.48 -13.54
N PRO A 110 -8.16 9.37 -14.62
CA PRO A 110 -6.99 8.50 -14.64
C PRO A 110 -6.03 8.85 -13.50
N ALA A 111 -5.42 7.85 -12.87
CA ALA A 111 -4.45 8.04 -11.80
C ALA A 111 -3.34 7.01 -11.92
N GLN A 112 -2.15 7.44 -12.31
CA GLN A 112 -0.97 6.57 -12.45
C GLN A 112 -0.32 6.38 -11.08
N ARG A 113 -0.45 5.17 -10.51
CA ARG A 113 0.21 4.83 -9.24
C ARG A 113 1.72 4.75 -9.49
N PHE A 114 2.51 5.51 -8.74
CA PHE A 114 3.95 5.62 -8.98
C PHE A 114 4.83 5.35 -7.76
N TYR A 115 4.25 5.32 -6.56
CA TYR A 115 4.93 4.96 -5.33
C TYR A 115 3.92 4.42 -4.31
N ALA A 116 4.33 3.43 -3.51
CA ALA A 116 3.56 2.89 -2.41
C ALA A 116 4.49 2.30 -1.35
N GLU A 117 3.97 2.20 -0.14
CA GLU A 117 4.64 1.64 1.04
C GLU A 117 3.57 1.24 2.05
N GLY A 118 3.84 0.22 2.84
CA GLY A 118 3.08 -0.14 4.02
C GLY A 118 3.97 -0.36 5.24
N GLU A 119 3.60 -1.35 6.05
CA GLU A 119 4.37 -1.78 7.22
C GLU A 119 5.81 -2.21 6.89
N GLU A 120 6.08 -2.55 5.62
CA GLU A 120 7.40 -2.93 5.14
C GLU A 120 8.38 -1.75 4.94
N HIS A 121 7.92 -0.52 5.14
CA HIS A 121 8.77 0.67 5.05
C HIS A 121 9.57 0.81 3.75
N PHE A 122 8.96 0.43 2.62
CA PHE A 122 9.62 0.49 1.31
C PHE A 122 10.11 1.90 1.01
N SER A 123 11.34 2.01 0.50
CA SER A 123 11.91 3.27 0.02
C SER A 123 12.33 3.11 -1.43
N LEU A 124 11.88 4.01 -2.30
CA LEU A 124 12.30 4.04 -3.69
C LEU A 124 13.71 4.64 -3.81
N SER A 125 14.57 3.95 -4.55
CA SER A 125 15.86 4.45 -5.02
C SER A 125 16.07 4.01 -6.48
N LEU A 126 15.90 4.94 -7.43
CA LEU A 126 16.14 4.66 -8.84
C LEU A 126 17.66 4.72 -9.13
N PRO A 127 18.17 3.83 -10.00
CA PRO A 127 19.59 3.83 -10.32
C PRO A 127 19.98 5.11 -11.08
N ALA A 128 21.25 5.47 -11.00
CA ALA A 128 21.78 6.65 -11.68
C ALA A 128 21.43 6.67 -13.18
N GLY A 129 21.08 7.85 -13.71
CA GLY A 129 20.64 8.03 -15.10
C GLY A 129 19.15 7.79 -15.34
N TYR A 130 18.42 7.23 -14.37
CA TYR A 130 16.97 7.05 -14.44
C TYR A 130 16.23 8.01 -13.51
N GLY A 131 14.95 8.25 -13.80
CA GLY A 131 14.07 9.07 -12.97
C GLY A 131 12.61 8.97 -13.40
N TYR A 132 11.68 9.10 -12.45
CA TYR A 132 10.26 9.19 -12.76
C TYR A 132 9.92 10.66 -13.11
N PRO A 133 9.53 10.97 -14.36
CA PRO A 133 9.36 12.34 -14.81
C PRO A 133 8.21 13.02 -14.07
N ASN A 134 8.40 14.29 -13.71
CA ASN A 134 7.38 15.12 -13.08
C ASN A 134 7.45 16.55 -13.63
N ARG A 135 6.29 17.10 -13.98
CA ARG A 135 6.15 18.50 -14.38
C ARG A 135 5.69 19.36 -13.20
N ALA A 136 6.04 20.64 -13.22
CA ALA A 136 5.58 21.62 -12.24
C ALA A 136 4.03 21.67 -12.09
N ALA A 137 3.33 21.38 -13.17
CA ALA A 137 1.87 21.34 -13.25
C ALA A 137 1.24 19.99 -12.82
N ASP A 138 2.05 18.94 -12.61
CA ASP A 138 1.53 17.63 -12.22
C ASP A 138 0.91 17.71 -10.81
N SER A 139 -0.24 17.06 -10.65
CA SER A 139 -0.94 16.95 -9.36
C SER A 139 -0.84 15.53 -8.83
N TRP A 140 -0.53 15.39 -7.54
CA TRP A 140 -0.43 14.10 -6.88
C TRP A 140 -1.64 13.87 -5.97
N GLY A 141 -2.10 12.63 -5.94
CA GLY A 141 -3.07 12.12 -4.97
C GLY A 141 -2.39 11.11 -4.04
N LEU A 142 -2.89 11.03 -2.82
CA LEU A 142 -2.46 10.12 -1.78
C LEU A 142 -3.67 9.32 -1.30
N LEU A 143 -3.63 8.01 -1.50
CA LEU A 143 -4.47 7.05 -0.78
C LEU A 143 -3.72 6.62 0.48
N TYR A 144 -4.39 6.58 1.62
CA TYR A 144 -3.80 6.15 2.87
C TYR A 144 -4.70 5.19 3.65
N MET A 145 -4.08 4.35 4.46
CA MET A 145 -4.69 3.59 5.54
C MET A 145 -3.78 3.69 6.77
N LEU A 146 -4.24 4.41 7.79
CA LEU A 146 -3.52 4.65 9.02
C LEU A 146 -4.26 4.04 10.20
N MET A 147 -3.54 3.42 11.13
CA MET A 147 -4.13 2.74 12.27
C MET A 147 -3.61 3.34 13.57
N ASN A 148 -4.52 3.86 14.38
CA ASN A 148 -4.17 4.46 15.68
C ASN A 148 -4.17 3.38 16.77
N HIS A 149 -3.02 3.09 17.36
CA HIS A 149 -2.89 2.13 18.45
C HIS A 149 -3.07 2.77 19.84
N HIS A 150 -3.45 4.05 19.92
CA HIS A 150 -3.73 4.73 21.18
C HIS A 150 -5.20 4.63 21.60
N ALA A 151 -5.42 4.72 22.92
CA ALA A 151 -6.73 4.87 23.53
C ALA A 151 -7.32 6.29 23.37
N SER A 152 -6.52 7.23 22.89
CA SER A 152 -6.91 8.62 22.58
C SER A 152 -6.95 8.84 21.07
N THR A 153 -7.64 9.90 20.65
CA THR A 153 -7.60 10.37 19.27
C THR A 153 -6.20 10.85 18.93
N SER A 154 -5.71 10.49 17.74
CA SER A 154 -4.43 10.93 17.20
C SER A 154 -4.66 11.76 15.93
N THR A 155 -3.89 12.83 15.75
CA THR A 155 -3.87 13.62 14.51
C THR A 155 -2.45 13.64 13.99
N VAL A 156 -2.26 13.12 12.78
CA VAL A 156 -0.94 12.94 12.14
C VAL A 156 -0.94 13.46 10.71
N GLN A 157 0.23 13.65 10.13
CA GLN A 157 0.45 13.94 8.72
C GLN A 157 1.37 12.88 8.12
N VAL A 158 1.17 12.57 6.83
CA VAL A 158 2.14 11.81 6.06
C VAL A 158 3.23 12.78 5.61
N ARG A 159 4.43 12.62 6.16
CA ARG A 159 5.63 13.33 5.70
C ARG A 159 6.33 12.47 4.68
N TYR A 160 6.72 13.04 3.54
CA TYR A 160 7.49 12.31 2.54
C TYR A 160 8.67 13.12 2.04
N THR A 161 9.78 12.41 1.86
CA THR A 161 11.04 12.95 1.36
C THR A 161 11.23 12.48 -0.06
N VAL A 162 11.37 13.42 -0.99
CA VAL A 162 11.58 13.18 -2.42
C VAL A 162 12.99 13.60 -2.77
N GLN A 163 13.81 12.65 -3.22
CA GLN A 163 15.06 12.97 -3.91
C GLN A 163 14.70 13.34 -5.35
N TYR A 164 14.97 14.59 -5.74
CA TYR A 164 14.43 15.21 -6.93
C TYR A 164 15.53 15.81 -7.81
N ALA A 165 15.70 15.29 -9.02
CA ALA A 165 16.68 15.78 -9.97
C ALA A 165 16.11 16.93 -10.83
N VAL A 166 16.84 18.04 -10.91
CA VAL A 166 16.51 19.22 -11.72
C VAL A 166 17.71 19.62 -12.58
N GLY A 167 17.44 20.34 -13.68
CA GLY A 167 18.50 20.87 -14.55
C GLY A 167 19.24 19.83 -15.40
N GLU A 168 18.79 18.57 -15.38
CA GLU A 168 19.35 17.48 -16.19
C GLU A 168 18.28 16.63 -16.87
N THR A 169 18.66 16.00 -17.98
CA THR A 169 17.82 15.01 -18.66
C THR A 169 18.17 13.62 -18.13
N ARG A 170 17.14 12.84 -17.80
CA ARG A 170 17.26 11.45 -17.35
C ARG A 170 16.39 10.54 -18.21
N THR A 171 16.71 9.25 -18.20
CA THR A 171 15.85 8.24 -18.81
C THR A 171 14.58 8.10 -17.97
N GLY A 172 13.44 8.49 -18.53
CA GLY A 172 12.15 8.42 -17.87
C GLY A 172 11.71 6.97 -17.60
N VAL A 173 11.34 6.66 -16.36
CA VAL A 173 10.69 5.38 -16.01
C VAL A 173 9.18 5.54 -15.94
N LYS A 174 8.46 4.49 -16.36
CA LYS A 174 7.02 4.30 -16.23
C LYS A 174 6.78 3.29 -15.08
N PRO A 175 5.98 3.61 -14.06
CA PRO A 175 5.61 2.64 -13.05
C PRO A 175 4.63 1.61 -13.62
N VAL A 176 4.88 0.33 -13.34
CA VAL A 176 4.03 -0.82 -13.66
C VAL A 176 3.56 -1.42 -12.34
N TRP A 177 2.26 -1.27 -12.04
CA TRP A 177 1.63 -1.78 -10.82
C TRP A 177 1.02 -3.16 -11.06
N LEU A 178 1.70 -4.21 -10.64
CA LEU A 178 1.17 -5.57 -10.72
C LEU A 178 0.48 -5.93 -9.41
N ASP A 179 -0.70 -6.55 -9.50
CA ASP A 179 -1.54 -6.87 -8.35
C ASP A 179 -2.44 -8.07 -8.68
N VAL A 180 -2.49 -9.07 -7.79
CA VAL A 180 -3.33 -10.27 -7.94
C VAL A 180 -4.86 -9.97 -7.92
N ARG A 181 -5.23 -8.75 -7.54
CA ARG A 181 -6.58 -8.18 -7.48
C ARG A 181 -6.61 -6.74 -8.01
N ASN A 182 -5.83 -6.45 -9.05
CA ASN A 182 -5.63 -5.10 -9.62
C ASN A 182 -6.94 -4.33 -9.90
N CYS A 183 -6.79 -3.01 -10.09
CA CYS A 183 -7.86 -2.06 -10.36
C CYS A 183 -8.83 -1.80 -9.19
N ARG A 184 -8.39 -2.01 -7.96
CA ARG A 184 -9.17 -1.74 -6.74
C ARG A 184 -8.33 -0.95 -5.74
N ALA A 185 -8.95 0.00 -5.07
CA ALA A 185 -8.35 0.72 -3.93
C ALA A 185 -8.23 -0.16 -2.67
N ASP A 186 -8.96 -1.28 -2.61
CA ASP A 186 -8.89 -2.30 -1.55
C ASP A 186 -8.71 -3.70 -2.20
N PRO A 187 -7.52 -4.02 -2.75
CA PRO A 187 -7.26 -5.22 -3.57
C PRO A 187 -7.02 -6.48 -2.73
N ILE A 188 -7.93 -6.76 -1.80
CA ILE A 188 -7.75 -7.84 -0.83
C ILE A 188 -8.21 -9.23 -1.33
N PHE A 189 -7.62 -10.28 -0.78
CA PHE A 189 -8.13 -11.65 -0.82
C PHE A 189 -7.98 -12.35 0.54
N ASN A 190 -8.38 -13.63 0.63
CA ASN A 190 -8.30 -14.40 1.87
C ASN A 190 -7.61 -15.74 1.62
N VAL A 191 -6.74 -16.13 2.53
CA VAL A 191 -6.16 -17.47 2.65
C VAL A 191 -7.02 -18.27 3.62
N PRO A 192 -7.61 -19.40 3.18
CA PRO A 192 -8.52 -20.16 4.02
C PRO A 192 -7.87 -20.72 5.29
N GLY A 193 -6.58 -21.04 5.27
CA GLY A 193 -5.88 -21.61 6.42
C GLY A 193 -6.25 -23.04 6.72
N THR A 194 -6.40 -23.83 5.65
CA THR A 194 -7.02 -25.15 5.73
C THR A 194 -6.14 -26.28 5.20
N GLY A 195 -4.93 -25.98 4.77
CA GLY A 195 -4.03 -26.92 4.11
C GLY A 195 -3.13 -27.74 5.03
N GLY A 196 -3.02 -27.37 6.32
CA GLY A 196 -2.16 -28.04 7.29
C GLY A 196 -0.71 -27.51 7.28
N ALA A 197 0.14 -28.07 8.14
CA ALA A 197 1.50 -27.60 8.35
C ALA A 197 2.32 -27.62 7.04
N GLY A 198 3.03 -26.52 6.75
CA GLY A 198 3.87 -26.38 5.56
C GLY A 198 3.11 -26.19 4.24
N SER A 199 1.78 -26.17 4.26
CA SER A 199 0.99 -25.89 3.05
C SER A 199 1.03 -24.42 2.68
N THR A 200 0.92 -24.13 1.38
CA THR A 200 0.87 -22.77 0.86
C THR A 200 -0.44 -22.48 0.13
N TYR A 201 -0.73 -21.19 -0.06
CA TYR A 201 -1.82 -20.69 -0.88
C TYR A 201 -1.30 -19.56 -1.76
N ALA A 202 -1.62 -19.60 -3.05
CA ALA A 202 -1.17 -18.60 -3.99
C ALA A 202 -2.35 -17.98 -4.77
N GLN A 203 -2.20 -16.71 -5.11
CA GLN A 203 -2.98 -16.03 -6.14
C GLN A 203 -2.03 -15.48 -7.19
N HIS A 204 -2.50 -15.40 -8.44
CA HIS A 204 -1.72 -14.85 -9.53
C HIS A 204 -2.58 -13.96 -10.44
N ALA A 205 -1.91 -13.08 -11.17
CA ALA A 205 -2.47 -12.31 -12.27
C ALA A 205 -1.41 -12.10 -13.34
N ASP A 206 -1.87 -11.91 -14.58
CA ASP A 206 -1.01 -11.73 -15.75
C ASP A 206 -1.16 -10.31 -16.29
N TRP A 207 -0.05 -9.75 -16.74
CA TRP A 207 -0.02 -8.48 -17.46
C TRP A 207 0.85 -8.63 -18.72
N VAL A 208 0.34 -8.16 -19.85
CA VAL A 208 1.06 -8.21 -21.13
C VAL A 208 1.77 -6.88 -21.34
N ALA A 209 3.09 -6.91 -21.54
CA ALA A 209 3.87 -5.72 -21.78
C ALA A 209 3.50 -5.08 -23.12
N PRO A 210 3.02 -3.82 -23.16
CA PRO A 210 2.60 -3.18 -24.40
C PRO A 210 3.78 -2.72 -25.27
N GLU A 211 4.96 -2.57 -24.68
CA GLU A 211 6.17 -2.07 -25.34
C GLU A 211 7.42 -2.74 -24.75
N SER A 212 8.52 -2.73 -25.51
CA SER A 212 9.81 -3.28 -25.09
C SER A 212 10.60 -2.29 -24.22
N GLY A 213 11.36 -2.80 -23.26
CA GLY A 213 12.18 -1.98 -22.38
C GLY A 213 12.89 -2.78 -21.29
N VAL A 214 13.31 -2.08 -20.23
CA VAL A 214 13.96 -2.70 -19.07
C VAL A 214 13.32 -2.24 -17.76
N ILE A 215 13.22 -3.15 -16.79
CA ILE A 215 12.85 -2.82 -15.43
C ILE A 215 14.11 -2.53 -14.63
N VAL A 216 14.21 -1.34 -14.04
CA VAL A 216 15.44 -0.85 -13.39
C VAL A 216 15.34 -0.76 -11.88
N ALA A 217 14.14 -0.84 -11.33
CA ALA A 217 13.91 -0.95 -9.90
C ALA A 217 12.56 -1.62 -9.65
N GLY A 218 12.40 -2.16 -8.44
CA GLY A 218 11.12 -2.70 -8.02
C GLY A 218 11.04 -2.99 -6.53
N GLY A 219 9.81 -3.03 -6.04
CA GLY A 219 9.44 -3.41 -4.68
C GLY A 219 8.12 -4.17 -4.69
N ALA A 220 7.76 -4.73 -3.54
CA ALA A 220 6.50 -5.45 -3.37
C ALA A 220 5.89 -5.15 -2.01
N HIS A 221 4.62 -5.54 -1.88
CA HIS A 221 3.86 -5.41 -0.65
C HIS A 221 3.05 -6.70 -0.40
N ILE A 222 3.11 -7.19 0.84
CA ILE A 222 2.45 -8.40 1.31
C ILE A 222 2.04 -8.22 2.78
N HIS A 223 1.10 -9.03 3.26
CA HIS A 223 0.59 -9.01 4.64
C HIS A 223 1.14 -10.17 5.47
N GLY A 224 0.76 -10.20 6.76
CA GLY A 224 0.99 -11.32 7.67
C GLY A 224 0.72 -12.70 7.05
N GLY A 225 1.62 -13.64 7.32
CA GLY A 225 1.60 -14.98 6.71
C GLY A 225 2.18 -15.06 5.28
N GLY A 226 2.58 -13.94 4.68
CA GLY A 226 3.18 -13.89 3.36
C GLY A 226 4.53 -14.62 3.28
N LEU A 227 4.82 -15.26 2.15
CA LEU A 227 6.07 -15.99 1.90
C LEU A 227 6.90 -15.37 0.78
N SER A 228 6.23 -14.89 -0.27
CA SER A 228 6.88 -14.20 -1.39
C SER A 228 5.87 -13.46 -2.27
N VAL A 229 6.38 -12.46 -2.99
CA VAL A 229 5.74 -11.92 -4.20
C VAL A 229 6.70 -12.13 -5.36
N ASP A 230 6.29 -12.94 -6.32
CA ASP A 230 7.10 -13.32 -7.48
C ASP A 230 6.54 -12.67 -8.75
N VAL A 231 7.40 -12.02 -9.52
CA VAL A 231 7.12 -11.59 -10.89
C VAL A 231 7.95 -12.45 -11.83
N THR A 232 7.28 -13.21 -12.68
CA THR A 232 7.90 -14.16 -13.60
C THR A 232 7.47 -13.87 -15.03
N ASP A 233 8.36 -14.13 -15.98
CA ASP A 233 8.00 -14.30 -17.37
C ASP A 233 8.04 -15.80 -17.68
N PRO A 234 6.95 -16.44 -18.12
CA PRO A 234 6.93 -17.86 -18.46
C PRO A 234 7.98 -18.29 -19.49
N LYS A 235 8.45 -17.37 -20.35
CA LYS A 235 9.49 -17.66 -21.35
C LYS A 235 10.89 -17.60 -20.75
N CYS A 236 11.10 -16.78 -19.73
CA CYS A 236 12.45 -16.33 -19.31
C CYS A 236 12.79 -16.68 -17.86
N GLY A 237 11.80 -16.99 -17.03
CA GLY A 237 11.96 -17.28 -15.60
C GLY A 237 11.65 -16.08 -14.71
N SER A 238 12.28 -16.02 -13.52
CA SER A 238 12.03 -14.94 -12.56
C SER A 238 12.54 -13.61 -13.10
N VAL A 239 11.68 -12.60 -13.12
CA VAL A 239 12.05 -11.21 -13.38
C VAL A 239 12.38 -10.52 -12.06
N PHE A 240 11.65 -10.80 -10.99
CA PHE A 240 11.89 -10.27 -9.65
C PHE A 240 11.11 -11.10 -8.63
N THR A 241 11.78 -11.58 -7.59
CA THR A 241 11.11 -12.09 -6.38
C THR A 241 11.38 -11.14 -5.22
N SER A 242 10.33 -10.74 -4.52
CA SER A 242 10.40 -10.03 -3.26
C SER A 242 10.10 -10.98 -2.10
N TYR A 243 10.92 -10.91 -1.06
CA TYR A 243 10.78 -11.71 0.15
C TYR A 243 10.51 -10.81 1.36
N PRO A 244 9.58 -11.19 2.24
CA PRO A 244 9.36 -10.51 3.50
C PRO A 244 10.49 -10.76 4.49
N ILE A 245 10.72 -9.77 5.35
CA ILE A 245 11.59 -9.82 6.52
C ILE A 245 10.70 -9.63 7.74
N TRP A 246 10.73 -10.61 8.65
CA TRP A 246 9.86 -10.67 9.83
C TRP A 246 10.57 -10.26 11.11
N GLY A 247 9.82 -10.16 12.21
CA GLY A 247 10.29 -9.69 13.51
C GLY A 247 9.94 -8.23 13.79
N GLY A 248 10.67 -7.62 14.74
CA GLY A 248 10.44 -6.23 15.17
C GLY A 248 9.45 -6.09 16.32
N ILE A 249 9.08 -4.84 16.62
CA ILE A 249 8.17 -4.52 17.73
C ILE A 249 6.73 -4.49 17.21
N GLU A 250 5.93 -5.44 17.68
CA GLU A 250 4.51 -5.53 17.38
C GLU A 250 3.71 -4.44 18.13
N PRO A 251 2.97 -3.57 17.42
CA PRO A 251 2.13 -2.56 18.05
C PRO A 251 1.01 -3.18 18.89
N ARG A 252 0.78 -2.61 20.08
CA ARG A 252 -0.26 -3.07 21.00
C ARG A 252 -1.35 -2.02 21.18
N PRO A 253 -2.64 -2.41 21.20
CA PRO A 253 -3.13 -3.77 20.99
C PRO A 253 -3.00 -4.21 19.53
N VAL A 254 -2.97 -5.52 19.29
CA VAL A 254 -2.93 -6.13 17.95
C VAL A 254 -4.30 -5.94 17.30
N MET A 255 -4.36 -5.10 16.27
CA MET A 255 -5.62 -4.69 15.61
C MET A 255 -5.89 -5.45 14.31
N HIS A 256 -4.86 -6.03 13.71
CA HIS A 256 -4.86 -6.90 12.53
C HIS A 256 -3.63 -7.81 12.61
N GLU A 257 -3.48 -8.74 11.67
CA GLU A 257 -2.26 -9.53 11.57
C GLU A 257 -1.15 -8.66 10.94
N PRO A 258 -0.08 -8.31 11.68
CA PRO A 258 0.95 -7.40 11.20
C PRO A 258 1.62 -7.87 9.91
N GLY A 259 1.98 -6.90 9.08
CA GLY A 259 2.82 -7.11 7.91
C GLY A 259 4.30 -7.34 8.28
N PRO A 260 5.14 -7.65 7.29
CA PRO A 260 6.58 -7.74 7.50
C PRO A 260 7.17 -6.35 7.78
N VAL A 261 8.27 -6.29 8.54
CA VAL A 261 8.97 -5.02 8.83
C VAL A 261 9.80 -4.51 7.67
N ALA A 262 10.08 -5.36 6.69
CA ALA A 262 10.69 -4.99 5.42
C ALA A 262 10.37 -6.02 4.33
N MET A 263 10.49 -5.61 3.08
CA MET A 263 10.49 -6.51 1.92
C MET A 263 11.68 -6.23 1.04
N THR A 264 12.24 -7.26 0.41
CA THR A 264 13.35 -7.06 -0.52
C THR A 264 12.88 -6.33 -1.77
N GLY A 265 13.67 -5.35 -2.20
CA GLY A 265 13.54 -4.68 -3.49
C GLY A 265 14.81 -4.83 -4.31
N PHE A 266 14.84 -4.20 -5.48
CA PHE A 266 16.07 -4.06 -6.26
C PHE A 266 16.16 -2.69 -6.93
N SER A 267 17.40 -2.31 -7.24
CA SER A 267 17.74 -1.15 -8.06
C SER A 267 18.97 -1.53 -8.89
N ASP A 268 18.84 -1.53 -10.21
CA ASP A 268 19.84 -2.03 -11.14
C ASP A 268 19.85 -1.19 -12.44
N ALA A 269 20.96 -0.49 -12.68
CA ALA A 269 21.13 0.36 -13.85
C ALA A 269 21.19 -0.43 -15.16
N ALA A 270 21.64 -1.69 -15.12
CA ALA A 270 21.68 -2.57 -16.30
C ALA A 270 20.25 -2.88 -16.78
N GLY A 271 19.33 -3.03 -15.82
CA GLY A 271 17.92 -3.28 -16.05
C GLY A 271 17.62 -4.71 -16.49
N ARG A 272 16.39 -5.13 -16.24
CA ARG A 272 15.85 -6.47 -16.55
C ARG A 272 14.96 -6.38 -17.79
N PRO A 273 15.35 -6.94 -18.95
CA PRO A 273 14.65 -6.74 -20.21
C PRO A 273 13.31 -7.45 -20.24
N VAL A 274 12.33 -6.77 -20.84
CA VAL A 274 10.97 -7.25 -21.12
C VAL A 274 10.62 -6.81 -22.54
N GLN A 275 10.19 -7.74 -23.38
CA GLN A 275 9.81 -7.44 -24.76
C GLN A 275 8.31 -7.10 -24.84
N ALA A 276 7.93 -6.30 -25.83
CA ALA A 276 6.53 -6.11 -26.17
C ALA A 276 5.87 -7.47 -26.46
N GLY A 277 4.71 -7.70 -25.84
CA GLY A 277 3.97 -8.96 -25.92
C GLY A 277 4.41 -10.04 -24.93
N ASP A 278 5.46 -9.82 -24.13
CA ASP A 278 5.78 -10.69 -23.01
C ASP A 278 4.69 -10.62 -21.94
N THR A 279 4.45 -11.75 -21.28
CA THR A 279 3.46 -11.85 -20.20
C THR A 279 4.19 -11.94 -18.87
N LEU A 280 4.09 -10.90 -18.06
CA LEU A 280 4.57 -10.92 -16.69
C LEU A 280 3.45 -11.43 -15.78
N ARG A 281 3.72 -12.54 -15.09
CA ARG A 281 2.85 -13.12 -14.07
C ARG A 281 3.32 -12.72 -12.68
N ILE A 282 2.50 -11.98 -11.96
CA ILE A 282 2.66 -11.79 -10.51
C ILE A 282 2.02 -12.97 -9.77
N THR A 283 2.71 -13.50 -8.76
CA THR A 283 2.21 -14.53 -7.84
C THR A 283 2.49 -14.09 -6.41
N ALA A 284 1.45 -14.03 -5.58
CA ALA A 284 1.59 -13.80 -4.15
C ALA A 284 1.36 -15.11 -3.40
N THR A 285 2.35 -15.54 -2.63
CA THR A 285 2.36 -16.84 -1.93
C THR A 285 2.28 -16.62 -0.42
N TYR A 286 1.43 -17.39 0.24
CA TYR A 286 1.15 -17.32 1.67
C TYR A 286 1.23 -18.68 2.34
N ASP A 287 1.54 -18.71 3.63
CA ASP A 287 1.26 -19.86 4.51
C ASP A 287 -0.23 -20.18 4.48
N ASN A 288 -0.59 -21.46 4.42
CA ASN A 288 -1.98 -21.93 4.44
C ASN A 288 -2.23 -22.95 5.55
N SER A 289 -1.29 -23.05 6.50
CA SER A 289 -1.47 -23.82 7.73
C SER A 289 -2.50 -23.18 8.67
N ARG A 290 -2.69 -21.86 8.57
CA ARG A 290 -3.62 -21.06 9.36
C ARG A 290 -4.29 -19.96 8.54
N PRO A 291 -5.43 -19.41 8.99
CA PRO A 291 -6.13 -18.38 8.25
C PRO A 291 -5.36 -17.07 8.19
N HIS A 292 -5.31 -16.47 7.00
CA HIS A 292 -4.85 -15.08 6.79
C HIS A 292 -5.93 -14.37 5.98
N VAL A 293 -6.41 -13.22 6.43
CA VAL A 293 -7.57 -12.56 5.82
C VAL A 293 -7.27 -11.13 5.48
N ARG A 294 -7.97 -10.62 4.47
CA ARG A 294 -7.74 -9.29 3.90
C ARG A 294 -6.31 -9.06 3.39
N VAL A 295 -5.65 -10.15 2.98
CA VAL A 295 -4.26 -10.14 2.50
C VAL A 295 -4.12 -9.50 1.11
N MET A 296 -2.93 -9.02 0.77
CA MET A 296 -2.61 -8.37 -0.52
C MET A 296 -1.45 -9.06 -1.24
N GLY A 297 -1.23 -8.71 -2.51
CA GLY A 297 -0.13 -9.27 -3.30
C GLY A 297 0.19 -8.35 -4.45
N ILE A 298 1.10 -7.40 -4.19
CA ILE A 298 1.37 -6.26 -5.07
C ILE A 298 2.87 -6.18 -5.38
N ALA A 299 3.22 -5.82 -6.60
CA ALA A 299 4.57 -5.42 -6.98
C ALA A 299 4.51 -4.11 -7.79
N ILE A 300 5.42 -3.18 -7.50
CA ILE A 300 5.63 -1.98 -8.32
C ILE A 300 7.00 -2.08 -9.00
N LEU A 301 6.99 -1.96 -10.33
CA LEU A 301 8.18 -2.07 -11.16
C LEU A 301 8.40 -0.75 -11.91
N TYR A 302 9.65 -0.30 -12.03
CA TYR A 302 9.98 0.94 -12.73
C TYR A 302 10.61 0.61 -14.08
N PHE A 303 9.81 0.79 -15.14
CA PHE A 303 10.11 0.34 -16.49
C PHE A 303 10.60 1.50 -17.38
N ALA A 304 11.78 1.38 -17.98
CA ALA A 304 12.33 2.32 -18.94
C ALA A 304 12.17 1.76 -20.37
N PRO A 305 11.35 2.39 -21.23
CA PRO A 305 11.18 1.96 -22.62
C PRO A 305 12.49 2.06 -23.40
N ARG A 306 12.87 0.96 -24.08
CA ARG A 306 13.98 0.91 -25.03
C ARG A 306 13.98 -0.42 -25.82
N PRO A 307 14.61 -0.49 -26.99
CA PRO A 307 14.78 -1.76 -27.69
C PRO A 307 15.53 -2.79 -26.83
N VAL A 308 15.00 -4.02 -26.77
CA VAL A 308 15.64 -5.18 -26.13
C VAL A 308 15.41 -6.44 -26.98
N THR A 309 16.40 -7.31 -27.05
CA THR A 309 16.41 -8.49 -27.95
C THR A 309 16.52 -9.83 -27.23
N SER A 310 16.71 -9.83 -25.90
CA SER A 310 16.84 -11.03 -25.08
C SER A 310 16.18 -10.83 -23.73
N CYS A 311 15.76 -11.93 -23.11
CA CYS A 311 15.33 -11.99 -21.72
C CYS A 311 16.15 -13.00 -20.93
N SER A 312 16.21 -12.82 -19.60
CA SER A 312 16.99 -13.67 -18.69
C SER A 312 16.24 -13.84 -17.37
N ALA A 313 16.52 -14.93 -16.65
CA ALA A 313 16.11 -15.07 -15.25
C ALA A 313 17.05 -14.27 -14.35
N TYR A 314 16.49 -13.61 -13.34
CA TYR A 314 17.21 -12.83 -12.36
C TYR A 314 16.95 -13.36 -10.96
N PRO A 315 17.96 -13.94 -10.28
CA PRO A 315 17.80 -14.38 -8.91
C PRO A 315 17.63 -13.16 -7.98
N SER A 316 16.77 -13.31 -6.99
CA SER A 316 16.67 -12.38 -5.87
C SER A 316 17.31 -13.00 -4.62
N PRO A 317 18.13 -12.25 -3.87
CA PRO A 317 18.65 -12.73 -2.60
C PRO A 317 17.49 -12.95 -1.62
N ARG A 318 17.51 -14.11 -0.95
CA ARG A 318 16.56 -14.43 0.11
C ARG A 318 17.12 -13.92 1.44
N PRO A 319 16.44 -13.00 2.14
CA PRO A 319 16.91 -12.48 3.42
C PRO A 319 16.65 -13.52 4.54
N GLU A 320 17.05 -13.20 5.77
CA GLU A 320 16.60 -13.89 6.98
C GLU A 320 16.24 -12.84 8.06
N PRO A 321 15.23 -13.07 8.92
CA PRO A 321 14.35 -14.24 8.95
C PRO A 321 13.19 -14.15 7.94
N THR A 322 12.91 -15.26 7.26
CA THR A 322 11.84 -15.34 6.23
C THR A 322 10.56 -16.05 6.69
N SER A 323 10.55 -16.60 7.90
CA SER A 323 9.38 -17.28 8.44
C SER A 323 8.41 -16.28 9.07
N PRO A 324 7.13 -16.27 8.69
CA PRO A 324 6.15 -15.35 9.27
C PRO A 324 5.92 -15.59 10.75
N ASP A 325 5.76 -14.50 11.51
CA ASP A 325 5.47 -14.58 12.94
C ASP A 325 4.12 -15.25 13.22
N LEU A 326 4.05 -15.96 14.36
CA LEU A 326 2.81 -16.56 14.86
C LEU A 326 2.02 -15.54 15.67
N VAL A 327 1.24 -14.69 14.99
CA VAL A 327 0.41 -13.68 15.64
C VAL A 327 -1.04 -14.14 15.76
N THR A 328 -1.66 -13.85 16.91
CA THR A 328 -3.10 -14.06 17.13
C THR A 328 -3.81 -12.74 17.31
N VAL A 329 -4.75 -12.43 16.41
CA VAL A 329 -5.60 -11.23 16.53
C VAL A 329 -6.73 -11.52 17.53
N ALA A 330 -6.58 -11.04 18.77
CA ALA A 330 -7.62 -11.14 19.78
C ALA A 330 -8.73 -10.11 19.54
N LEU A 331 -9.95 -10.42 19.99
CA LEU A 331 -11.03 -9.42 20.01
C LEU A 331 -10.75 -8.39 21.11
N LEU A 332 -10.57 -7.13 20.73
CA LEU A 332 -10.34 -6.02 21.66
C LEU A 332 -11.56 -5.72 22.54
N LYS A 333 -12.75 -6.14 22.09
CA LYS A 333 -14.02 -6.00 22.79
C LYS A 333 -14.78 -7.31 22.77
N GLN A 334 -15.30 -7.73 23.91
CA GLN A 334 -16.11 -8.95 23.98
C GLN A 334 -17.51 -8.72 23.38
N PRO A 335 -18.00 -9.65 22.53
CA PRO A 335 -19.38 -9.62 22.03
C PRO A 335 -20.42 -9.70 23.15
N ALA A 336 -21.39 -8.78 23.12
CA ALA A 336 -22.43 -8.63 24.13
C ALA A 336 -23.75 -9.34 23.73
N GLY A 337 -24.71 -9.34 24.66
CA GLY A 337 -26.08 -9.87 24.45
C GLY A 337 -26.22 -11.39 24.60
N PRO A 338 -27.43 -11.94 24.38
CA PRO A 338 -27.69 -13.37 24.47
C PRO A 338 -27.17 -14.13 23.24
N MET A 339 -26.90 -15.44 23.41
CA MET A 339 -26.62 -16.33 22.29
C MET A 339 -27.89 -16.55 21.44
N ARG A 340 -27.85 -16.19 20.16
CA ARG A 340 -29.01 -16.30 19.25
C ARG A 340 -28.80 -17.40 18.21
N ARG A 341 -29.87 -18.13 17.88
CA ARG A 341 -29.91 -19.10 16.77
C ARG A 341 -30.60 -18.47 15.57
N VAL A 342 -29.81 -17.79 14.73
CA VAL A 342 -30.27 -17.07 13.53
C VAL A 342 -29.35 -17.38 12.36
N SER A 343 -29.85 -17.27 11.14
CA SER A 343 -29.08 -17.45 9.89
C SER A 343 -28.71 -16.12 9.23
N SER A 344 -29.09 -14.99 9.82
CA SER A 344 -28.69 -13.67 9.33
C SER A 344 -28.67 -12.62 10.44
N THR A 345 -27.97 -11.52 10.20
CA THR A 345 -27.97 -10.31 11.02
C THR A 345 -27.74 -9.07 10.15
N TRP A 346 -27.97 -7.89 10.71
CA TRP A 346 -27.50 -6.64 10.14
C TRP A 346 -26.10 -6.25 10.65
N VAL A 347 -25.41 -5.41 9.88
CA VAL A 347 -24.17 -4.68 10.20
C VAL A 347 -24.48 -3.21 9.96
N GLY A 348 -24.40 -2.39 10.99
CA GLY A 348 -24.73 -0.97 10.93
C GLY A 348 -23.62 -0.17 11.58
N ASP A 349 -23.85 1.14 11.66
CA ASP A 349 -22.86 2.09 12.15
C ASP A 349 -22.33 1.66 13.54
N TYR A 350 -21.09 1.17 13.54
CA TYR A 350 -20.34 0.70 14.71
C TYR A 350 -20.92 -0.51 15.47
N ALA A 351 -21.78 -1.33 14.85
CA ALA A 351 -22.34 -2.52 15.51
C ALA A 351 -22.70 -3.70 14.56
N PHE A 352 -22.49 -4.92 15.05
CA PHE A 352 -23.18 -6.11 14.56
C PHE A 352 -24.49 -6.28 15.33
N GLY A 353 -25.58 -6.62 14.64
CA GLY A 353 -26.88 -6.82 15.28
C GLY A 353 -26.88 -7.98 16.30
N ALA A 354 -26.78 -9.22 15.84
CA ALA A 354 -26.58 -10.39 16.69
C ALA A 354 -25.09 -10.64 16.92
N GLN A 355 -24.53 -10.12 18.00
CA GLN A 355 -23.10 -10.26 18.29
C GLN A 355 -22.70 -11.68 18.74
N ARG A 356 -23.63 -12.49 19.25
CA ARG A 356 -23.38 -13.87 19.66
C ARG A 356 -24.35 -14.80 18.95
N VAL A 357 -23.82 -15.65 18.09
CA VAL A 357 -24.60 -16.52 17.21
C VAL A 357 -24.19 -17.97 17.42
N THR A 358 -25.15 -18.89 17.42
CA THR A 358 -24.89 -20.33 17.29
C THR A 358 -25.68 -20.92 16.14
N ILE A 359 -25.00 -21.69 15.29
CA ILE A 359 -25.55 -22.26 14.06
C ILE A 359 -25.06 -23.71 13.88
N PRO A 360 -25.84 -24.58 13.22
CA PRO A 360 -25.34 -25.87 12.77
C PRO A 360 -24.25 -25.72 11.69
N ARG A 361 -23.32 -26.67 11.63
CA ARG A 361 -22.41 -26.85 10.49
C ARG A 361 -23.19 -26.87 9.16
N GLY A 362 -22.59 -26.24 8.15
CA GLY A 362 -23.16 -26.11 6.82
C GLY A 362 -24.06 -24.89 6.66
N THR A 363 -24.42 -24.18 7.72
CA THR A 363 -25.26 -22.98 7.63
C THR A 363 -24.61 -21.90 6.75
N ARG A 364 -25.38 -21.38 5.78
CA ARG A 364 -25.05 -20.13 5.09
C ARG A 364 -25.59 -18.98 5.94
N PHE A 365 -24.71 -18.14 6.46
CA PHE A 365 -25.08 -16.98 7.26
C PHE A 365 -24.94 -15.69 6.45
N THR A 366 -25.87 -14.75 6.62
CA THR A 366 -25.89 -13.49 5.86
C THR A 366 -25.78 -12.27 6.78
N TRP A 367 -24.87 -11.36 6.43
CA TRP A 367 -24.75 -10.03 7.01
C TRP A 367 -25.34 -9.00 6.04
N ARG A 368 -26.29 -8.18 6.50
CA ARG A 368 -26.90 -7.09 5.73
C ARG A 368 -26.36 -5.75 6.19
N PHE A 369 -25.70 -5.01 5.31
CA PHE A 369 -25.09 -3.72 5.63
C PHE A 369 -26.14 -2.62 5.52
N VAL A 370 -26.32 -1.90 6.63
CA VAL A 370 -27.31 -0.85 6.83
C VAL A 370 -26.65 0.30 7.60
N GLY A 371 -25.82 1.07 6.92
CA GLY A 371 -25.07 2.15 7.57
C GLY A 371 -24.80 3.33 6.64
N SER A 372 -24.36 4.42 7.27
CA SER A 372 -23.75 5.54 6.58
C SER A 372 -22.25 5.32 6.44
N THR A 373 -21.62 4.64 7.40
CA THR A 373 -20.18 4.33 7.45
C THR A 373 -19.91 2.97 6.82
N ALA A 374 -18.72 2.80 6.22
CA ALA A 374 -18.34 1.52 5.66
C ALA A 374 -17.94 0.54 6.78
N HIS A 375 -18.41 -0.69 6.70
CA HIS A 375 -18.08 -1.76 7.63
C HIS A 375 -17.70 -3.03 6.89
N ASP A 376 -17.05 -3.95 7.59
CA ASP A 376 -16.75 -5.28 7.07
C ASP A 376 -17.03 -6.34 8.14
N VAL A 377 -16.99 -7.59 7.70
CA VAL A 377 -16.99 -8.79 8.55
C VAL A 377 -15.67 -9.49 8.29
N THR A 378 -14.76 -9.46 9.25
CA THR A 378 -13.40 -10.00 9.10
C THR A 378 -13.12 -11.01 10.21
N LEU A 379 -12.51 -12.14 9.86
CA LEU A 379 -12.06 -13.12 10.84
C LEU A 379 -10.91 -12.55 11.67
N ALA A 380 -11.06 -12.55 13.00
CA ALA A 380 -9.94 -12.38 13.93
C ALA A 380 -9.26 -13.72 14.20
N THR A 381 -10.05 -14.72 14.62
CA THR A 381 -9.60 -16.11 14.81
C THR A 381 -10.72 -17.09 14.50
N GLY A 382 -10.38 -18.26 13.97
CA GLY A 382 -11.32 -19.36 13.79
C GLY A 382 -10.85 -20.41 12.80
N PRO A 383 -11.71 -21.41 12.49
CA PRO A 383 -11.31 -22.56 11.68
C PRO A 383 -11.06 -22.32 10.17
N VAL A 384 -11.60 -21.24 9.58
CA VAL A 384 -11.48 -20.93 8.14
C VAL A 384 -11.44 -19.43 7.92
N GLY A 385 -10.45 -18.94 7.18
CA GLY A 385 -10.25 -17.55 6.79
C GLY A 385 -11.34 -17.01 5.88
N PHE A 386 -11.93 -15.89 6.27
CA PHE A 386 -12.76 -15.06 5.38
C PHE A 386 -12.81 -13.61 5.85
N ALA A 387 -13.03 -12.73 4.89
CA ALA A 387 -13.42 -11.35 5.12
C ALA A 387 -14.37 -10.89 4.01
N SER A 388 -15.29 -9.99 4.34
CA SER A 388 -16.07 -9.26 3.35
C SER A 388 -15.28 -8.07 2.79
N PRO A 389 -15.65 -7.55 1.60
CA PRO A 389 -15.34 -6.17 1.25
C PRO A 389 -15.87 -5.20 2.33
N SER A 390 -15.33 -3.98 2.38
CA SER A 390 -15.93 -2.91 3.17
C SER A 390 -17.16 -2.35 2.45
N LEU A 391 -18.32 -2.37 3.09
CA LEU A 391 -19.61 -2.03 2.52
C LEU A 391 -20.37 -1.05 3.42
N ARG A 392 -20.98 -0.02 2.83
CA ARG A 392 -21.99 0.83 3.50
C ARG A 392 -23.39 0.21 3.42
N ARG A 393 -23.68 -0.43 2.29
CA ARG A 393 -24.96 -1.07 1.95
C ARG A 393 -24.73 -2.39 1.22
N GLY A 394 -25.76 -3.24 1.18
CA GLY A 394 -25.74 -4.53 0.48
C GLY A 394 -25.66 -5.70 1.46
N SER A 395 -25.13 -6.84 1.02
CA SER A 395 -25.02 -8.02 1.87
C SER A 395 -23.79 -8.86 1.55
N TYR A 396 -23.27 -9.54 2.58
CA TYR A 396 -22.23 -10.55 2.46
C TYR A 396 -22.75 -11.87 3.05
N SER A 397 -22.33 -13.00 2.48
CA SER A 397 -22.70 -14.32 2.98
C SER A 397 -21.50 -15.25 3.02
N PHE A 398 -21.41 -16.04 4.09
CA PHE A 398 -20.40 -17.07 4.24
C PHE A 398 -21.05 -18.40 4.63
N ARG A 399 -20.55 -19.52 4.11
CA ARG A 399 -21.02 -20.87 4.48
C ARG A 399 -20.05 -21.50 5.48
N PHE A 400 -20.55 -21.74 6.68
CA PHE A 400 -19.77 -22.28 7.80
C PHE A 400 -19.64 -23.80 7.71
N THR A 401 -18.64 -24.30 7.00
CA THR A 401 -18.46 -25.74 6.74
C THR A 401 -17.64 -26.49 7.80
N ARG A 402 -16.91 -25.80 8.66
CA ARG A 402 -16.10 -26.38 9.74
C ARG A 402 -16.67 -26.01 11.12
N PRO A 403 -16.88 -26.98 12.03
CA PRO A 403 -17.24 -26.69 13.42
C PRO A 403 -16.15 -25.86 14.13
N GLY A 404 -16.56 -25.09 15.13
CA GLY A 404 -15.64 -24.28 15.93
C GLY A 404 -16.19 -22.90 16.27
N THR A 405 -15.35 -22.08 16.88
CA THR A 405 -15.69 -20.70 17.24
C THR A 405 -15.00 -19.75 16.28
N TYR A 406 -15.80 -18.97 15.55
CA TYR A 406 -15.34 -17.90 14.69
C TYR A 406 -15.49 -16.59 15.45
N ARG A 407 -14.38 -15.92 15.74
CA ARG A 407 -14.32 -14.57 16.30
C ARG A 407 -14.15 -13.60 15.15
N LEU A 408 -15.08 -12.68 15.02
CA LEU A 408 -15.18 -11.74 13.92
C LEU A 408 -15.13 -10.32 14.47
N PHE A 409 -14.63 -9.41 13.66
CA PHE A 409 -14.57 -7.99 13.95
C PHE A 409 -14.75 -7.17 12.67
N CYS A 410 -14.93 -5.86 12.81
CA CYS A 410 -14.80 -4.94 11.67
C CYS A 410 -13.38 -4.39 11.66
N SER A 411 -12.64 -4.60 10.56
CA SER A 411 -11.24 -4.17 10.43
C SER A 411 -11.07 -2.65 10.48
N LEU A 412 -12.10 -1.89 10.09
CA LEU A 412 -12.14 -0.43 10.21
C LEU A 412 -12.43 0.06 11.64
N HIS A 413 -13.00 -0.78 12.49
CA HIS A 413 -13.46 -0.42 13.84
C HIS A 413 -13.15 -1.53 14.88
N PRO A 414 -11.88 -1.95 15.02
CA PRO A 414 -11.52 -3.18 15.72
C PRO A 414 -11.87 -3.17 17.21
N ALA A 415 -11.84 -2.00 17.85
CA ALA A 415 -12.23 -1.86 19.25
C ALA A 415 -13.75 -1.70 19.50
N ARG A 416 -14.56 -1.51 18.45
CA ARG A 416 -16.00 -1.20 18.61
C ARG A 416 -16.91 -2.35 18.22
N MET A 417 -16.54 -3.08 17.17
CA MET A 417 -17.39 -4.04 16.48
C MET A 417 -16.82 -5.43 16.54
N THR A 418 -17.46 -6.31 17.31
CA THR A 418 -17.06 -7.71 17.43
C THR A 418 -18.27 -8.64 17.42
N GLN A 419 -18.07 -9.86 16.92
CA GLN A 419 -19.09 -10.91 16.85
C GLN A 419 -18.42 -12.27 17.09
N ILE A 420 -19.15 -13.18 17.73
CA ILE A 420 -18.80 -14.59 17.82
C ILE A 420 -19.88 -15.42 17.14
N VAL A 421 -19.45 -16.32 16.26
CA VAL A 421 -20.29 -17.35 15.64
C VAL A 421 -19.77 -18.73 16.08
N ARG A 422 -20.56 -19.45 16.88
CA ARG A 422 -20.29 -20.82 17.29
C ARG A 422 -20.99 -21.82 16.37
N VAL A 423 -20.19 -22.53 15.58
CA VAL A 423 -20.65 -23.56 14.65
C VAL A 423 -20.58 -24.92 15.35
N ARG A 424 -21.71 -25.62 15.43
CA ARG A 424 -21.85 -26.93 16.08
C ARG A 424 -21.90 -28.05 15.07
#